data_AF-A0A2V8PKC0-F1
#
_entry.id   AF-A0A2V8PKC0-F1
#
_cell.length_a   1.000
_cell.length_b   1.000
_cell.length_c   1.000
_cell.angle_alpha   90.00
_cell.angle_beta   90.00
_cell.angle_gamma   90.00
#
_symmetry.space_group_name_H-M   'P 1'
#
loop_
_entity.id
_entity.type
_entity.pdbx_description
1 polymer ?
#
loop_
_entity_poly.entity_id
_entity_poly.type
_entity_poly.pdbx_seq_one_letter_code
_entity_poly.pdbx_strand_id
1 'polypeptide(L)'
;MMSTTITIPTDLEERIAARAGSRGQNVEEFALETLAKATEAPSLRELFADVQQQVAESGLSDEEIDKKIESAVSEVRRQRRA
;
A
#
# COMPACT_ATOMS: atom_id res chain seq x y z
N MET A 1 -20.11 -14.17 -19.54
CA MET A 1 -19.40 -14.35 -18.25
C MET A 1 -18.43 -15.49 -18.41
N MET A 2 -17.16 -15.27 -18.09
CA MET A 2 -16.18 -16.34 -17.94
C MET A 2 -15.93 -16.52 -16.44
N SER A 3 -15.97 -17.76 -15.97
CA SER A 3 -15.60 -18.10 -14.59
C SER A 3 -14.25 -18.80 -14.59
N THR A 4 -13.44 -18.53 -13.57
CA THR A 4 -12.16 -19.20 -13.33
C THR A 4 -12.18 -19.74 -11.91
N THR A 5 -11.88 -21.02 -11.75
CA THR A 5 -11.78 -21.66 -10.43
C THR A 5 -10.34 -21.60 -9.96
N ILE A 6 -10.11 -21.06 -8.76
CA ILE A 6 -8.78 -20.98 -8.14
C ILE A 6 -8.82 -21.83 -6.87
N THR A 7 -7.86 -22.76 -6.74
CA THR A 7 -7.68 -23.51 -5.49
C THR A 7 -6.85 -22.65 -4.55
N ILE A 8 -7.35 -22.42 -3.35
CA ILE A 8 -6.63 -21.70 -2.29
C ILE A 8 -6.44 -22.61 -1.07
N PRO A 9 -5.37 -22.39 -0.27
CA PRO A 9 -5.22 -23.03 1.03
C PRO A 9 -6.38 -22.72 1.98
N THR A 10 -6.75 -23.68 2.83
CA THR A 10 -7.88 -23.54 3.78
C THR A 10 -7.69 -22.38 4.77
N ASP A 11 -6.46 -22.14 5.23
CA ASP A 11 -6.16 -21.03 6.13
C ASP A 11 -6.39 -19.66 5.46
N LEU A 12 -6.14 -19.57 4.15
CA LEU A 12 -6.42 -18.35 3.39
C LEU A 12 -7.93 -18.17 3.19
N GLU A 13 -8.66 -19.24 2.91
CA GLU A 13 -10.13 -19.21 2.80
C GLU A 13 -10.77 -18.68 4.09
N GLU A 14 -10.36 -19.19 5.25
CA GLU A 14 -10.85 -18.74 6.56
C GLU A 14 -10.60 -17.24 6.79
N ARG A 15 -9.42 -16.75 6.42
CA ARG A 15 -9.06 -15.32 6.56
C ARG A 15 -9.89 -14.43 5.63
N ILE A 16 -10.17 -14.89 4.41
CA ILE A 16 -11.03 -14.17 3.45
C ILE A 16 -12.45 -14.12 4.00
N ALA A 17 -12.99 -15.26 4.47
CA ALA A 17 -14.32 -15.34 5.04
C ALA A 17 -14.50 -14.43 6.28
N ALA A 18 -13.53 -14.43 7.19
CA ALA A 18 -13.55 -13.55 8.36
C ALA A 18 -13.58 -12.07 7.98
N ARG A 19 -12.78 -11.67 6.98
CA ARG A 19 -12.76 -10.27 6.51
C ARG A 19 -14.03 -9.89 5.76
N ALA A 20 -14.56 -10.77 4.92
CA ALA A 20 -15.84 -10.56 4.25
C ALA A 20 -16.97 -10.36 5.27
N GLY A 21 -17.04 -11.25 6.28
CA GLY A 21 -18.00 -11.15 7.38
C GLY A 21 -17.91 -9.83 8.16
N SER A 22 -16.69 -9.37 8.46
CA SER A 22 -16.49 -8.06 9.14
C SER A 22 -16.98 -6.86 8.34
N ARG A 23 -17.16 -7.00 7.03
CA ARG A 23 -17.63 -5.95 6.11
C ARG A 23 -19.09 -6.14 5.68
N GLY A 24 -19.76 -7.18 6.18
CA GLY A 24 -21.12 -7.54 5.74
C GLY A 24 -21.21 -7.98 4.28
N GLN A 25 -20.09 -8.38 3.68
CA GLN A 25 -19.99 -8.86 2.31
C GLN A 25 -19.95 -10.39 2.27
N ASN A 26 -20.38 -10.98 1.15
CA ASN A 26 -20.13 -12.40 0.93
C ASN A 26 -18.66 -12.64 0.50
N VAL A 27 -18.21 -13.89 0.59
CA VAL A 27 -16.80 -14.27 0.34
C VAL A 27 -16.39 -13.99 -1.10
N GLU A 28 -17.27 -14.25 -2.07
CA GLU A 28 -17.00 -14.07 -3.49
C GLU A 28 -16.85 -12.59 -3.86
N GLU A 29 -17.77 -11.75 -3.40
CA GLU A 29 -17.75 -10.29 -3.58
C GLU A 29 -16.47 -9.69 -3.02
N PHE A 30 -16.12 -10.04 -1.78
CA PHE A 30 -14.90 -9.57 -1.14
C PHE A 30 -13.64 -10.04 -1.90
N ALA A 31 -13.62 -11.29 -2.36
CA ALA A 31 -12.50 -11.85 -3.11
C ALA A 31 -12.30 -11.14 -4.46
N LEU A 32 -13.38 -10.95 -5.22
CA LEU A 32 -13.35 -10.24 -6.50
C LEU A 32 -12.91 -8.78 -6.34
N GLU A 33 -13.45 -8.07 -5.35
CA GLU A 33 -13.06 -6.69 -5.05
C GLU A 33 -11.57 -6.60 -4.67
N THR A 34 -11.08 -7.55 -3.89
CA THR A 34 -9.68 -7.60 -3.48
C THR A 34 -8.75 -7.88 -4.67
N LEU A 35 -9.13 -8.80 -5.56
CA LEU A 35 -8.36 -9.09 -6.77
C LEU A 35 -8.35 -7.88 -7.73
N ALA A 36 -9.49 -7.22 -7.93
CA ALA A 36 -9.58 -6.01 -8.76
C ALA A 36 -8.64 -4.91 -8.22
N LYS A 37 -8.68 -4.66 -6.91
CA LYS A 37 -7.78 -3.70 -6.25
C LYS A 37 -6.32 -4.08 -6.41
N ALA A 38 -5.98 -5.36 -6.34
CA ALA A 38 -4.61 -5.82 -6.54
C ALA A 38 -4.12 -5.62 -7.98
N THR A 39 -5.03 -5.64 -8.97
CA THR A 39 -4.69 -5.39 -10.38
C THR A 39 -4.70 -3.91 -10.78
N GLU A 40 -5.49 -3.08 -10.09
CA GLU A 40 -5.64 -1.65 -10.41
C GLU A 40 -4.70 -0.75 -9.61
N ALA A 41 -4.25 -1.19 -8.42
CA ALA A 41 -3.37 -0.39 -7.59
C ALA A 41 -1.99 -0.28 -8.25
N PRO A 42 -1.49 0.93 -8.55
CA PRO A 42 -0.10 1.09 -8.94
C PRO A 42 0.77 0.53 -7.82
N SER A 43 1.82 -0.18 -8.21
CA SER A 43 2.81 -0.67 -7.26
C SER A 43 3.39 0.50 -6.46
N LEU A 44 3.86 0.26 -5.24
CA LEU A 44 4.56 1.28 -4.47
C LEU A 44 5.71 1.90 -5.27
N ARG A 45 6.34 1.11 -6.13
CA ARG A 45 7.40 1.58 -7.02
C ARG A 45 6.89 2.60 -8.05
N GLU A 46 5.71 2.36 -8.62
CA GLU A 46 5.07 3.30 -9.55
C GLU A 46 4.58 4.56 -8.83
N LEU A 47 3.99 4.42 -7.65
CA LEU A 47 3.53 5.56 -6.83
C LEU A 47 4.65 6.52 -6.45
N PHE A 48 5.86 6.00 -6.21
CA PHE A 48 7.01 6.79 -5.78
C PHE A 48 8.04 7.03 -6.90
N ALA A 49 7.71 6.74 -8.15
CA ALA A 49 8.63 6.92 -9.28
C ALA A 49 9.11 8.39 -9.40
N ASP A 50 8.20 9.35 -9.31
CA ASP A 50 8.52 10.78 -9.38
C ASP A 50 9.43 11.23 -8.23
N VAL A 51 9.21 10.69 -7.03
CA VAL A 51 10.05 10.99 -5.86
C VAL A 51 11.45 10.40 -6.04
N GLN A 52 11.55 9.17 -6.56
CA GLN A 52 12.85 8.55 -6.87
C GLN A 52 13.61 9.36 -7.91
N GLN A 53 12.93 9.87 -8.93
CA GLN A 53 13.54 10.73 -9.94
C GLN A 53 14.02 12.06 -9.32
N GLN A 54 13.19 12.73 -8.52
CA GLN A 54 13.57 13.97 -7.84
C GLN A 54 14.76 13.78 -6.90
N VAL A 55 14.82 12.65 -6.20
CA VAL A 55 15.96 12.29 -5.34
C VAL A 55 17.22 12.11 -6.19
N ALA A 56 17.15 11.38 -7.30
CA ALA A 56 18.28 11.17 -8.19
C ALA A 56 18.77 12.49 -8.82
N GLU A 57 17.86 13.37 -9.22
CA GLU A 57 18.17 14.69 -9.78
C GLU A 57 18.69 15.68 -8.74
N SER A 58 18.34 15.51 -7.46
CA SER A 58 18.80 16.39 -6.39
C SER A 58 20.31 16.32 -6.16
N GLY A 59 20.96 15.22 -6.58
CA GLY A 59 22.39 14.99 -6.38
C GLY A 59 22.82 14.89 -4.90
N LEU A 60 21.85 14.80 -3.99
CA LEU A 60 22.09 14.68 -2.55
C LEU A 60 22.61 13.27 -2.24
N SER A 61 23.54 13.18 -1.30
CA SER A 61 23.88 11.88 -0.74
C SER A 61 22.77 11.36 0.17
N ASP A 62 22.72 10.05 0.38
CA ASP A 62 21.76 9.41 1.30
C ASP A 62 21.79 10.06 2.70
N GLU A 63 22.99 10.39 3.19
CA GLU A 63 23.19 11.05 4.49
C GLU A 63 22.59 12.47 4.55
N GLU A 64 22.58 13.18 3.43
CA GLU A 64 21.96 14.51 3.33
C GLU A 64 20.44 14.41 3.24
N ILE A 65 19.93 13.40 2.55
CA ILE A 65 18.49 13.09 2.47
C ILE A 65 17.97 12.75 3.87
N ASP A 66 18.66 11.89 4.60
CA ASP A 66 18.29 11.49 5.96
C ASP A 66 18.21 12.70 6.91
N LYS A 67 19.23 13.57 6.88
CA LYS A 67 19.23 14.81 7.68
C LYS A 67 18.06 15.72 7.34
N LYS A 68 17.71 15.86 6.06
CA LYS A 68 16.56 16.68 5.64
C LYS A 68 15.24 16.10 6.12
N ILE A 69 15.06 14.79 6.01
CA ILE A 69 13.85 14.10 6.50
C ILE A 69 13.73 14.26 8.00
N GLU A 70 14.81 14.02 8.75
CA GLU A 70 14.82 14.15 10.21
C GLU A 70 14.49 15.58 10.65
N SER A 71 15.07 16.59 9.99
CA SER A 71 14.77 18.00 10.22
C SER A 71 13.28 18.30 10.01
N ALA A 72 12.71 17.89 8.87
CA ALA A 72 11.30 18.13 8.54
C ALA A 72 10.34 17.44 9.53
N VAL A 73 10.63 16.19 9.90
CA VAL A 73 9.84 15.45 10.91
C VAL A 73 9.91 16.14 12.28
N SER A 74 11.09 16.62 12.67
CA SER A 74 11.28 17.34 13.93
C SER A 74 10.45 18.62 13.98
N GLU A 75 10.36 19.33 12.85
CA GLU A 75 9.62 20.57 12.73
C GLU A 75 8.11 20.35 12.84
N VAL A 76 7.55 19.38 12.13
CA VAL A 76 6.13 19.00 12.23
C VAL A 76 5.79 18.56 13.66
N ARG A 77 6.68 17.82 14.33
CA ARG A 77 6.48 17.41 15.73
C ARG A 77 6.49 18.60 16.69
N ARG A 78 7.33 19.60 16.46
CA ARG A 78 7.34 20.85 17.26
C ARG A 78 6.04 21.62 17.05
N GLN A 79 5.60 21.78 15.81
CA GLN A 79 4.34 22.47 15.48
C GLN A 79 3.10 21.80 16.08
N ARG A 80 3.06 20.46 16.14
CA ARG A 80 1.94 19.72 16.76
C ARG A 80 1.91 19.76 18.30
N ARG A 81 3.00 20.19 18.94
CA ARG A 81 3.13 20.29 20.40
C ARG A 81 2.90 21.72 20.93
N ALA A 82 2.89 22.71 20.05
CA ALA A 82 2.53 24.09 20.34
C ALA A 82 1.01 24.27 20.25
#